data_AF-A0A2U9AVP3-F1
#
_entry.id   AF-A0A2U9AVP3-F1
#
_cell.length_a   1.000
_cell.length_b   1.000
_cell.length_c   1.000
_cell.angle_alpha   90.00
_cell.angle_beta   90.00
_cell.angle_gamma   90.00
#
_symmetry.space_group_name_H-M   'P 1'
#
loop_
_entity.id
_entity.type
_entity.pdbx_description
1 polymer ?
#
loop_
_entity_poly.entity_id
_entity_poly.type
_entity_poly.pdbx_seq_one_letter_code
_entity_poly.pdbx_strand_id
1 'polypeptide(L)'
;MEAVEQLRKQLDDEDLNPEQRVDLLCSSVNAALNMAALQSDSSALTRVKSQLYHSGILSHCVLVLAPDSRRPRGNWAAAATLAQLTSSCCVGLDPGKQSKAFHRLFLPQVVDGLLGLAGQLMRRAQSLSMFRKVMDSVGWLLRAHTRLTAQVLSSVHYEQIQMCDDVNVSLLCVQMWIQTCTAGRDFLSSLSDDSILLLLNEVVGLLAISSDAAVSGASVRLILLMANQLEHRLQPLLLSFRGLDNLLDKDWRGRGFDQDVDQLITLIRSDRGMTSPSQVSTERMRAACVIQAAWRSYQTRRRVKSLSRAVGSLQRRYRARRRQQQQQKEAQQWEEELKYQVCVRRLQARRAFHQKQRQLLQLLPPDQVQSYLQECEQRAAVVIQSFWRGFAERRRYNSSQRDTLRQQRAARTLQRAVRRFLQKRSVAKALPITPFWIGQRGLTDNRRVELKAQVEDYIAVHPSSRVSSAECQRLHEEVQLLLLSELQRGGQRRREEQRREALLAHTHTQLELLRDAPPLSVVTATVADSFLSPSGPYAARARDAHNAVLQASRLPWWRTLGEPADALCPAQLQELEAEFGGLFVGGSAKVDRPLT
;
A
#
# COMPACT_ATOMS: atom_id res chain seq x y z
N MET A 1 -8.12 -7.69 -77.80
CA MET A 1 -9.36 -7.00 -77.40
C MET A 1 -10.51 -8.00 -77.35
N GLU A 2 -10.83 -8.68 -78.47
CA GLU A 2 -11.88 -9.71 -78.54
C GLU A 2 -11.75 -10.84 -77.51
N ALA A 3 -10.52 -11.33 -77.25
CA ALA A 3 -10.30 -12.43 -76.30
C ALA A 3 -10.71 -12.12 -74.84
N VAL A 4 -10.58 -10.85 -74.41
CA VAL A 4 -10.93 -10.42 -73.03
C VAL A 4 -12.45 -10.30 -72.87
N GLU A 5 -13.13 -9.79 -73.90
CA GLU A 5 -14.60 -9.69 -73.91
C GLU A 5 -15.28 -11.06 -74.05
N GLN A 6 -14.72 -11.96 -74.87
CA GLN A 6 -15.18 -13.34 -74.98
C GLN A 6 -15.07 -14.08 -73.64
N LEU A 7 -13.96 -13.90 -72.93
CA LEU A 7 -13.79 -14.50 -71.61
C LEU A 7 -14.81 -13.97 -70.60
N ARG A 8 -15.06 -12.65 -70.61
CA ARG A 8 -16.07 -12.07 -69.71
C ARG A 8 -17.44 -12.72 -69.93
N LYS A 9 -17.85 -12.89 -71.19
CA LYS A 9 -19.11 -13.58 -71.53
C LYS A 9 -19.13 -15.03 -71.04
N GLN A 10 -18.02 -15.76 -71.14
CA GLN A 10 -17.91 -17.13 -70.64
C GLN A 10 -17.95 -17.22 -69.11
N LEU A 11 -17.47 -16.19 -68.38
CA LEU A 11 -17.53 -16.15 -66.92
C LEU A 11 -18.93 -15.82 -66.39
N ASP A 12 -19.73 -15.10 -67.17
CA ASP A 12 -21.12 -14.76 -66.85
C ASP A 12 -22.08 -15.96 -67.01
N ASP A 13 -21.62 -17.10 -67.57
CA ASP A 13 -22.37 -18.36 -67.58
C ASP A 13 -22.42 -19.00 -66.17
N GLU A 14 -23.64 -19.12 -65.63
CA GLU A 14 -23.92 -19.62 -64.27
C GLU A 14 -23.57 -21.11 -64.06
N ASP A 15 -23.44 -21.90 -65.14
CA ASP A 15 -23.31 -23.37 -65.10
C ASP A 15 -21.88 -23.90 -64.85
N LEU A 16 -20.88 -23.02 -64.74
CA LEU A 16 -19.48 -23.44 -64.58
C LEU A 16 -19.15 -23.88 -63.14
N ASN A 17 -18.65 -25.11 -62.99
CA ASN A 17 -18.12 -25.61 -61.72
C ASN A 17 -16.92 -24.74 -61.26
N PRO A 18 -16.74 -24.42 -59.96
CA PRO A 18 -15.56 -23.69 -59.45
C PRO A 18 -14.20 -24.17 -59.97
N GLU A 19 -14.00 -25.47 -60.20
CA GLU A 19 -12.74 -25.98 -60.76
C GLU A 19 -12.56 -25.61 -62.24
N GLN A 20 -13.61 -25.78 -63.04
CA GLN A 20 -13.63 -25.35 -64.44
C GLN A 20 -13.42 -23.85 -64.56
N ARG A 21 -13.93 -23.05 -63.61
CA ARG A 21 -13.68 -21.60 -63.54
C ARG A 21 -12.21 -21.27 -63.28
N VAL A 22 -11.54 -21.97 -62.35
CA VAL A 22 -10.10 -21.78 -62.09
C VAL A 22 -9.27 -22.11 -63.33
N ASP A 23 -9.55 -23.23 -63.99
CA ASP A 23 -8.80 -23.69 -65.17
C ASP A 23 -9.04 -22.79 -66.40
N LEU A 24 -10.29 -22.35 -66.60
CA LEU A 24 -10.65 -21.37 -67.62
C LEU A 24 -9.91 -20.05 -67.39
N LEU A 25 -9.95 -19.49 -66.17
CA LEU A 25 -9.25 -18.25 -65.82
C LEU A 25 -7.73 -18.39 -65.99
N CYS A 26 -7.14 -19.51 -65.55
CA CYS A 26 -5.71 -19.77 -65.70
C CYS A 26 -5.27 -19.81 -67.16
N SER A 27 -5.91 -20.66 -67.97
CA SER A 27 -5.52 -20.88 -69.37
C SER A 27 -5.67 -19.61 -70.20
N SER A 28 -6.76 -18.88 -70.01
CA SER A 28 -7.09 -17.68 -70.75
C SER A 28 -6.28 -16.44 -70.36
N VAL A 29 -6.09 -16.18 -69.06
CA VAL A 29 -5.25 -15.06 -68.59
C VAL A 29 -3.81 -15.32 -68.99
N ASN A 30 -3.33 -16.56 -68.88
CA ASN A 30 -2.01 -16.93 -69.33
C ASN A 30 -1.87 -16.76 -70.86
N ALA A 31 -2.85 -17.21 -71.65
CA ALA A 31 -2.86 -17.01 -73.10
C ALA A 31 -2.85 -15.52 -73.48
N ALA A 32 -3.68 -14.70 -72.82
CA ALA A 32 -3.73 -13.26 -73.06
C ALA A 32 -2.41 -12.56 -72.73
N LEU A 33 -1.77 -12.92 -71.62
CA LEU A 33 -0.46 -12.37 -71.23
C LEU A 33 0.65 -12.82 -72.18
N ASN A 34 0.68 -14.10 -72.59
CA ASN A 34 1.70 -14.61 -73.51
C ASN A 34 1.55 -14.01 -74.92
N MET A 35 0.32 -13.87 -75.43
CA MET A 35 0.06 -13.20 -76.70
C MET A 35 0.47 -11.72 -76.66
N ALA A 36 0.31 -11.05 -75.52
CA ALA A 36 0.77 -9.68 -75.33
C ALA A 36 2.30 -9.57 -75.21
N ALA A 37 2.95 -10.55 -74.58
CA ALA A 37 4.40 -10.60 -74.41
C ALA A 37 5.15 -10.88 -75.72
N LEU A 38 4.52 -11.56 -76.67
CA LEU A 38 5.07 -11.82 -78.02
C LEU A 38 5.00 -10.58 -78.94
N GLN A 39 4.25 -9.54 -78.57
CA GLN A 39 4.17 -8.31 -79.36
C GLN A 39 5.39 -7.42 -79.09
N SER A 40 5.92 -6.81 -80.15
CA SER A 40 7.09 -5.91 -80.08
C SER A 40 6.81 -4.61 -79.30
N ASP A 41 5.54 -4.27 -79.12
CA ASP A 41 5.10 -3.07 -78.40
C ASP A 41 5.18 -3.28 -76.88
N SER A 42 6.11 -2.59 -76.20
CA SER A 42 6.24 -2.69 -74.73
C SER A 42 4.96 -2.26 -73.96
N SER A 43 4.11 -1.46 -74.60
CA SER A 43 2.81 -1.01 -74.05
C SER A 43 1.69 -2.05 -74.15
N ALA A 44 1.85 -3.09 -74.98
CA ALA A 44 0.82 -4.10 -75.22
C ALA A 44 0.47 -4.85 -73.93
N LEU A 45 1.48 -5.24 -73.15
CA LEU A 45 1.29 -5.94 -71.88
C LEU A 45 0.55 -5.09 -70.85
N THR A 46 0.92 -3.81 -70.70
CA THR A 46 0.24 -2.87 -69.80
C THR A 46 -1.21 -2.66 -70.19
N ARG A 47 -1.49 -2.59 -71.50
CA ARG A 47 -2.85 -2.43 -72.04
C ARG A 47 -3.71 -3.65 -71.74
N VAL A 48 -3.20 -4.86 -71.95
CA VAL A 48 -3.92 -6.10 -71.64
C VAL A 48 -4.19 -6.22 -70.14
N LYS A 49 -3.19 -5.94 -69.29
CA LYS A 49 -3.38 -5.91 -67.82
C LYS A 49 -4.49 -4.93 -67.41
N SER A 50 -4.46 -3.72 -67.97
CA SER A 50 -5.46 -2.70 -67.70
C SER A 50 -6.85 -3.16 -68.17
N GLN A 51 -6.95 -3.82 -69.32
CA GLN A 51 -8.22 -4.39 -69.81
C GLN A 51 -8.75 -5.50 -68.88
N LEU A 52 -7.90 -6.40 -68.40
CA LEU A 52 -8.29 -7.45 -67.44
C LEU A 52 -8.84 -6.85 -66.13
N TYR A 53 -8.31 -5.70 -65.70
CA TYR A 53 -8.85 -4.98 -64.54
C TYR A 53 -10.20 -4.31 -64.83
N HIS A 54 -10.29 -3.49 -65.88
CA HIS A 54 -11.51 -2.73 -66.20
C HIS A 54 -12.69 -3.61 -66.63
N SER A 55 -12.41 -4.80 -67.17
CA SER A 55 -13.44 -5.80 -67.50
C SER A 55 -13.95 -6.60 -66.29
N GLY A 56 -13.32 -6.46 -65.12
CA GLY A 56 -13.68 -7.19 -63.90
C GLY A 56 -13.13 -8.61 -63.82
N ILE A 57 -12.34 -9.07 -64.79
CA ILE A 57 -11.78 -10.43 -64.81
C ILE A 57 -10.83 -10.64 -63.63
N LEU A 58 -9.99 -9.64 -63.31
CA LEU A 58 -9.11 -9.75 -62.14
C LEU A 58 -9.90 -9.85 -60.82
N SER A 59 -11.08 -9.22 -60.73
CA SER A 59 -11.96 -9.39 -59.57
C SER A 59 -12.48 -10.82 -59.47
N HIS A 60 -12.82 -11.46 -60.60
CA HIS A 60 -13.19 -12.88 -60.62
C HIS A 60 -12.03 -13.77 -60.21
N CYS A 61 -10.80 -13.48 -60.64
CA CYS A 61 -9.61 -14.19 -60.17
C CYS A 61 -9.47 -14.12 -58.64
N VAL A 62 -9.66 -12.94 -58.04
CA VAL A 62 -9.57 -12.75 -56.58
C VAL A 62 -10.70 -13.50 -55.85
N LEU A 63 -11.94 -13.44 -56.34
CA LEU A 63 -13.06 -14.19 -55.76
C LEU A 63 -12.81 -15.70 -55.78
N VAL A 64 -12.22 -16.20 -56.86
CA VAL A 64 -11.83 -17.61 -57.02
C VAL A 64 -10.59 -17.96 -56.20
N LEU A 65 -9.83 -17.00 -55.67
CA LEU A 65 -8.74 -17.25 -54.71
C LEU A 65 -9.23 -17.21 -53.26
N ALA A 66 -10.27 -16.42 -52.98
CA ALA A 66 -10.82 -16.21 -51.64
C ALA A 66 -11.22 -17.53 -50.94
N PRO A 67 -11.08 -17.59 -49.60
CA PRO A 67 -11.31 -18.82 -48.85
C PRO A 67 -12.80 -19.09 -48.61
N ASP A 68 -13.45 -19.84 -49.49
CA ASP A 68 -14.76 -20.43 -49.19
C ASP A 68 -14.58 -21.71 -48.37
N SER A 69 -14.97 -21.65 -47.09
CA SER A 69 -14.86 -22.73 -46.10
C SER A 69 -15.77 -23.94 -46.36
N ARG A 70 -16.62 -23.90 -47.41
CA ARG A 70 -17.70 -24.88 -47.62
C ARG A 70 -17.47 -25.86 -48.77
N ARG A 71 -16.47 -25.65 -49.64
CA ARG A 71 -16.24 -26.54 -50.79
C ARG A 71 -14.76 -26.94 -50.89
N PRO A 72 -14.43 -28.25 -50.90
CA PRO A 72 -13.07 -28.69 -51.13
C PRO A 72 -12.68 -28.37 -52.59
N ARG A 73 -11.74 -27.45 -52.80
CA ARG A 73 -11.07 -27.31 -54.11
C ARG A 73 -10.22 -28.56 -54.36
N GLY A 74 -10.31 -29.16 -55.55
CA GLY A 74 -9.44 -30.25 -55.99
C GLY A 74 -8.16 -29.73 -56.67
N ASN A 75 -8.25 -28.69 -57.49
CA ASN A 75 -7.13 -28.24 -58.33
C ASN A 75 -6.27 -27.13 -57.71
N TRP A 76 -5.46 -27.47 -56.70
CA TRP A 76 -4.57 -26.55 -55.99
C TRP A 76 -3.43 -26.00 -56.86
N ALA A 77 -2.97 -26.79 -57.83
CA ALA A 77 -1.92 -26.37 -58.75
C ALA A 77 -2.41 -25.23 -59.65
N ALA A 78 -3.64 -25.36 -60.17
CA ALA A 78 -4.29 -24.31 -60.95
C ALA A 78 -4.59 -23.06 -60.09
N ALA A 79 -5.00 -23.23 -58.83
CA ALA A 79 -5.17 -22.08 -57.92
C ALA A 79 -3.84 -21.34 -57.65
N ALA A 80 -2.74 -22.07 -57.46
CA ALA A 80 -1.41 -21.48 -57.27
C ALA A 80 -0.86 -20.81 -58.55
N THR A 81 -1.18 -21.32 -59.75
CA THR A 81 -0.89 -20.62 -61.01
C THR A 81 -1.75 -19.37 -61.15
N LEU A 82 -3.02 -19.42 -60.79
CA LEU A 82 -3.92 -18.26 -60.84
C LEU A 82 -3.45 -17.15 -59.90
N ALA A 83 -3.01 -17.51 -58.69
CA ALA A 83 -2.39 -16.61 -57.73
C ALA A 83 -1.19 -15.86 -58.33
N GLN A 84 -0.29 -16.60 -59.00
CA GLN A 84 0.87 -16.01 -59.68
C GLN A 84 0.47 -15.07 -60.82
N LEU A 85 -0.47 -15.49 -61.68
CA LEU A 85 -0.96 -14.67 -62.79
C LEU A 85 -1.69 -13.41 -62.30
N THR A 86 -2.46 -13.52 -61.22
CA THR A 86 -3.18 -12.39 -60.61
C THR A 86 -2.19 -11.39 -60.02
N SER A 87 -1.18 -11.87 -59.28
CA SER A 87 -0.07 -11.06 -58.76
C SER A 87 0.68 -10.35 -59.90
N SER A 88 1.04 -11.06 -60.97
CA SER A 88 1.78 -10.49 -62.10
C SER A 88 0.96 -9.45 -62.88
N CYS A 89 -0.36 -9.62 -62.97
CA CYS A 89 -1.27 -8.64 -63.57
C CYS A 89 -1.37 -7.35 -62.75
N CYS A 90 -1.23 -7.42 -61.43
CA CYS A 90 -1.30 -6.27 -60.54
C CYS A 90 0.00 -5.42 -60.51
N VAL A 91 1.10 -5.95 -61.06
CA VAL A 91 2.38 -5.23 -61.17
C VAL A 91 2.53 -4.62 -62.56
N GLY A 92 2.79 -3.31 -62.63
CA GLY A 92 2.92 -2.57 -63.89
C GLY A 92 1.59 -2.33 -64.63
N LEU A 93 0.46 -2.41 -63.93
CA LEU A 93 -0.87 -2.06 -64.44
C LEU A 93 -1.11 -0.55 -64.33
N ASP A 94 -1.76 0.05 -65.34
CA ASP A 94 -2.22 1.43 -65.28
C ASP A 94 -3.73 1.46 -64.98
N PRO A 95 -4.14 1.76 -63.73
CA PRO A 95 -5.55 1.78 -63.34
C PRO A 95 -6.30 3.03 -63.80
N GLY A 96 -5.61 3.99 -64.43
CA GLY A 96 -6.21 5.23 -64.93
C GLY A 96 -7.04 5.98 -63.87
N LYS A 97 -8.31 6.28 -64.20
CA LYS A 97 -9.24 6.99 -63.30
C LYS A 97 -9.57 6.22 -62.01
N GLN A 98 -9.37 4.91 -61.98
CA GLN A 98 -9.69 4.05 -60.83
C GLN A 98 -8.49 3.79 -59.91
N SER A 99 -7.38 4.52 -60.05
CA SER A 99 -6.15 4.33 -59.24
C SER A 99 -6.40 4.26 -57.71
N LYS A 100 -7.26 5.14 -57.17
CA LYS A 100 -7.58 5.11 -55.73
C LYS A 100 -8.29 3.82 -55.31
N ALA A 101 -9.24 3.34 -56.10
CA ALA A 101 -9.97 2.11 -55.83
C ALA A 101 -9.06 0.88 -55.99
N PHE A 102 -8.17 0.90 -57.00
CA PHE A 102 -7.16 -0.13 -57.20
C PHE A 102 -6.25 -0.29 -55.97
N HIS A 103 -5.63 0.80 -55.49
CA HIS A 103 -4.69 0.72 -54.37
C HIS A 103 -5.34 0.53 -52.99
N ARG A 104 -6.56 1.04 -52.75
CA ARG A 104 -7.20 1.00 -51.43
C ARG A 104 -8.16 -0.16 -51.21
N LEU A 105 -8.71 -0.75 -52.28
CA LEU A 105 -9.72 -1.80 -52.18
C LEU A 105 -9.25 -3.07 -52.87
N PHE A 106 -8.86 -2.97 -54.15
CA PHE A 106 -8.56 -4.15 -54.95
C PHE A 106 -7.26 -4.85 -54.55
N LEU A 107 -6.13 -4.13 -54.46
CA LEU A 107 -4.86 -4.73 -54.05
C LEU A 107 -4.93 -5.39 -52.66
N PRO A 108 -5.56 -4.78 -51.64
CA PRO A 108 -5.85 -5.44 -50.39
C PRO A 108 -6.58 -6.77 -50.53
N GLN A 109 -7.64 -6.83 -51.34
CA GLN A 109 -8.40 -8.06 -51.58
C GLN A 109 -7.56 -9.13 -52.28
N VAL A 110 -6.68 -8.75 -53.21
CA VAL A 110 -5.74 -9.69 -53.86
C VAL A 110 -4.84 -10.32 -52.81
N VAL A 111 -4.24 -9.51 -51.93
CA VAL A 111 -3.36 -9.99 -50.87
C VAL A 111 -4.10 -10.93 -49.91
N ASP A 112 -5.31 -10.56 -49.48
CA ASP A 112 -6.11 -11.42 -48.59
C ASP A 112 -6.49 -12.75 -49.25
N GLY A 113 -6.83 -12.74 -50.55
CA GLY A 113 -7.09 -13.95 -51.32
C GLY A 113 -5.85 -14.86 -51.45
N LEU A 114 -4.68 -14.27 -51.69
CA LEU A 114 -3.41 -15.00 -51.76
C LEU A 114 -3.03 -15.62 -50.41
N LEU A 115 -3.12 -14.84 -49.33
CA LEU A 115 -2.82 -15.32 -47.97
C LEU A 115 -3.83 -16.37 -47.51
N GLY A 116 -5.10 -16.21 -47.84
CA GLY A 116 -6.14 -17.21 -47.59
C GLY A 116 -5.85 -18.53 -48.31
N LEU A 117 -5.43 -18.49 -49.58
CA LEU A 117 -4.98 -19.68 -50.31
C LEU A 117 -3.73 -20.30 -49.68
N ALA A 118 -2.74 -19.48 -49.30
CA ALA A 118 -1.52 -19.95 -48.64
C ALA A 118 -1.83 -20.66 -47.32
N GLY A 119 -2.74 -20.13 -46.50
CA GLY A 119 -3.19 -20.76 -45.25
C GLY A 119 -3.86 -22.13 -45.46
N GLN A 120 -4.54 -22.33 -46.59
CA GLN A 120 -5.12 -23.64 -46.94
C GLN A 120 -4.05 -24.63 -47.46
N LEU A 121 -3.07 -24.15 -48.23
CA LEU A 121 -1.97 -24.98 -48.74
C LEU A 121 -1.00 -25.40 -47.62
N MET A 122 -0.80 -24.54 -46.63
CA MET A 122 0.06 -24.82 -45.49
C MET A 122 -0.39 -26.04 -44.68
N ARG A 123 -1.71 -26.22 -44.51
CA ARG A 123 -2.28 -27.35 -43.73
C ARG A 123 -2.15 -28.71 -44.44
N ARG A 124 -1.51 -28.77 -45.60
CA ARG A 124 -1.40 -29.96 -46.44
C ARG A 124 0.07 -30.28 -46.72
N ALA A 125 0.50 -31.47 -46.29
CA ALA A 125 1.89 -31.90 -46.36
C ALA A 125 2.47 -31.95 -47.80
N GLN A 126 1.65 -32.18 -48.82
CA GLN A 126 2.10 -32.35 -50.21
C GLN A 126 2.08 -31.05 -51.05
N SER A 127 1.79 -29.89 -50.45
CA SER A 127 1.63 -28.63 -51.19
C SER A 127 2.67 -27.55 -50.90
N LEU A 128 3.85 -27.90 -50.36
CA LEU A 128 4.92 -26.94 -50.09
C LEU A 128 5.40 -26.18 -51.34
N SER A 129 5.46 -26.84 -52.51
CA SER A 129 5.84 -26.19 -53.77
C SER A 129 4.81 -25.16 -54.24
N MET A 130 3.53 -25.48 -54.08
CA MET A 130 2.41 -24.57 -54.37
C MET A 130 2.35 -23.43 -53.36
N PHE A 131 2.58 -23.72 -52.07
CA PHE A 131 2.67 -22.72 -51.01
C PHE A 131 3.80 -21.72 -51.30
N ARG A 132 5.01 -22.21 -51.60
CA ARG A 132 6.14 -21.39 -52.03
C ARG A 132 5.75 -20.48 -53.20
N LYS A 133 5.12 -21.04 -54.23
CA LYS A 133 4.67 -20.29 -55.40
C LYS A 133 3.70 -19.16 -55.04
N VAL A 134 2.78 -19.38 -54.11
CA VAL A 134 1.85 -18.35 -53.63
C VAL A 134 2.58 -17.29 -52.79
N MET A 135 3.47 -17.69 -51.89
CA MET A 135 4.25 -16.76 -51.07
C MET A 135 5.22 -15.91 -51.90
N ASP A 136 5.85 -16.49 -52.92
CA ASP A 136 6.67 -15.75 -53.90
C ASP A 136 5.81 -14.71 -54.66
N SER A 137 4.55 -15.05 -54.94
CA SER A 137 3.59 -14.13 -55.58
C SER A 137 3.18 -12.97 -54.65
N VAL A 138 3.10 -13.21 -53.34
CA VAL A 138 2.93 -12.16 -52.33
C VAL A 138 4.16 -11.27 -52.27
N GLY A 139 5.36 -11.86 -52.20
CA GLY A 139 6.63 -11.11 -52.22
C GLY A 139 6.78 -10.25 -53.48
N TRP A 140 6.36 -10.76 -54.63
CA TRP A 140 6.33 -10.00 -55.90
C TRP A 140 5.43 -8.76 -55.82
N LEU A 141 4.25 -8.86 -55.20
CA LEU A 141 3.35 -7.72 -54.98
C LEU A 141 3.94 -6.70 -54.01
N LEU A 142 4.54 -7.16 -52.92
CA LEU A 142 5.13 -6.29 -51.90
C LEU A 142 6.25 -5.41 -52.49
N ARG A 143 7.07 -5.99 -53.38
CA ARG A 143 8.12 -5.24 -54.10
C ARG A 143 7.55 -4.09 -54.94
N ALA A 144 6.43 -4.33 -55.63
CA ALA A 144 5.80 -3.33 -56.49
C ALA A 144 4.96 -2.30 -55.70
N HIS A 145 4.36 -2.72 -54.60
CA HIS A 145 3.39 -1.94 -53.82
C HIS A 145 3.72 -2.01 -52.32
N THR A 146 4.73 -1.26 -51.88
CA THR A 146 5.26 -1.34 -50.50
C THR A 146 4.24 -1.02 -49.40
N ARG A 147 3.16 -0.31 -49.73
CA ARG A 147 2.04 -0.02 -48.81
C ARG A 147 1.30 -1.28 -48.35
N LEU A 148 1.37 -2.37 -49.12
CA LEU A 148 0.75 -3.65 -48.76
C LEU A 148 1.49 -4.37 -47.64
N THR A 149 2.73 -3.99 -47.33
CA THR A 149 3.53 -4.60 -46.26
C THR A 149 2.83 -4.54 -44.91
N ALA A 150 2.29 -3.38 -44.54
CA ALA A 150 1.54 -3.21 -43.29
C ALA A 150 0.30 -4.12 -43.26
N GLN A 151 -0.38 -4.27 -44.40
CA GLN A 151 -1.56 -5.11 -44.50
C GLN A 151 -1.22 -6.60 -44.35
N VAL A 152 -0.17 -7.10 -45.03
CA VAL A 152 0.29 -8.49 -44.91
C VAL A 152 0.62 -8.82 -43.46
N LEU A 153 1.41 -7.95 -42.80
CA LEU A 153 1.81 -8.14 -41.40
C LEU A 153 0.61 -8.05 -40.43
N SER A 154 -0.45 -7.34 -40.78
CA SER A 154 -1.69 -7.26 -39.98
C SER A 154 -2.75 -8.30 -40.35
N SER A 155 -2.50 -9.17 -41.32
CA SER A 155 -3.50 -10.09 -41.86
C SER A 155 -3.68 -11.31 -40.95
N VAL A 156 -4.93 -11.62 -40.61
CA VAL A 156 -5.30 -12.83 -39.85
C VAL A 156 -4.84 -14.10 -40.55
N HIS A 157 -4.84 -14.12 -41.89
CA HIS A 157 -4.36 -15.26 -42.66
C HIS A 157 -2.85 -15.43 -42.56
N TYR A 158 -2.10 -14.33 -42.52
CA TYR A 158 -0.65 -14.38 -42.37
C TYR A 158 -0.24 -14.80 -40.96
N GLU A 159 -0.92 -14.26 -39.93
CA GLU A 159 -0.73 -14.69 -38.54
C GLU A 159 -0.97 -16.20 -38.38
N GLN A 160 -2.04 -16.74 -38.98
CA GLN A 160 -2.28 -18.19 -38.99
C GLN A 160 -1.16 -18.99 -39.67
N ILE A 161 -0.50 -18.42 -40.68
CA ILE A 161 0.62 -19.06 -41.36
C ILE A 161 1.85 -19.10 -40.44
N GLN A 162 2.08 -18.03 -39.70
CA GLN A 162 3.22 -17.89 -38.80
C GLN A 162 3.10 -18.74 -37.53
N MET A 163 1.87 -18.95 -37.06
CA MET A 163 1.58 -19.83 -35.93
C MET A 163 1.67 -21.34 -36.28
N CYS A 164 2.12 -21.69 -37.48
CA CYS A 164 2.29 -23.08 -37.89
C CYS A 164 3.64 -23.64 -37.44
N ASP A 165 3.60 -24.78 -36.76
CA ASP A 165 4.80 -25.46 -36.24
C ASP A 165 5.67 -26.12 -37.34
N ASP A 166 5.31 -25.99 -38.63
CA ASP A 166 6.11 -26.53 -39.73
C ASP A 166 7.31 -25.62 -40.03
N VAL A 167 8.50 -26.16 -39.79
CA VAL A 167 9.80 -25.52 -40.03
C VAL A 167 9.94 -25.04 -41.48
N ASN A 168 9.45 -25.81 -42.46
CA ASN A 168 9.55 -25.44 -43.88
C ASN A 168 8.68 -24.23 -44.21
N VAL A 169 7.50 -24.14 -43.61
CA VAL A 169 6.57 -23.02 -43.80
C VAL A 169 7.17 -21.75 -43.20
N SER A 170 7.69 -21.84 -41.97
CA SER A 170 8.38 -20.75 -41.29
C SER A 170 9.59 -20.27 -42.10
N LEU A 171 10.42 -21.19 -42.59
CA LEU A 171 11.57 -20.88 -43.42
C LEU A 171 11.17 -20.16 -44.72
N LEU A 172 10.12 -20.62 -45.39
CA LEU A 172 9.62 -19.98 -46.62
C LEU A 172 9.07 -18.57 -46.36
N CYS A 173 8.45 -18.33 -45.22
CA CYS A 173 7.99 -16.99 -44.82
C CYS A 173 9.17 -16.03 -44.62
N VAL A 174 10.19 -16.45 -43.87
CA VAL A 174 11.40 -15.63 -43.65
C VAL A 174 12.15 -15.43 -44.97
N GLN A 175 12.26 -16.46 -45.81
CA GLN A 175 12.88 -16.35 -47.13
C GLN A 175 12.15 -15.37 -48.04
N MET A 176 10.81 -15.38 -48.05
CA MET A 176 10.02 -14.40 -48.81
C MET A 176 10.36 -12.97 -48.39
N TRP A 177 10.48 -12.70 -47.09
CA TRP A 177 10.89 -11.38 -46.58
C TRP A 177 12.32 -11.03 -46.97
N ILE A 178 13.28 -11.96 -46.79
CA ILE A 178 14.68 -11.76 -47.23
C ILE A 178 14.70 -11.38 -48.71
N GLN A 179 14.02 -12.13 -49.57
CA GLN A 179 13.99 -11.85 -51.01
C GLN A 179 13.29 -10.53 -51.35
N THR A 180 12.28 -10.14 -50.58
CA THR A 180 11.57 -8.87 -50.77
C THR A 180 12.48 -7.70 -50.40
N CYS A 181 13.20 -7.79 -49.30
CA CYS A 181 14.13 -6.76 -48.85
C CYS A 181 15.42 -6.71 -49.68
N THR A 182 15.91 -7.84 -50.25
CA THR A 182 17.09 -7.82 -51.14
C THR A 182 16.80 -7.23 -52.51
N ALA A 183 15.61 -7.46 -53.06
CA ALA A 183 15.28 -7.06 -54.43
C ALA A 183 15.15 -5.54 -54.61
N GLY A 184 14.77 -4.80 -53.56
CA GLY A 184 14.66 -3.34 -53.59
C GLY A 184 15.49 -2.70 -52.48
N ARG A 185 16.55 -1.96 -52.83
CA ARG A 185 17.37 -1.22 -51.86
C ARG A 185 16.55 -0.21 -51.04
N ASP A 186 15.50 0.34 -51.65
CA ASP A 186 14.62 1.34 -51.03
C ASP A 186 13.35 0.72 -50.41
N PHE A 187 13.20 -0.61 -50.45
CA PHE A 187 11.99 -1.26 -49.93
C PHE A 187 11.79 -0.93 -48.45
N LEU A 188 12.79 -1.23 -47.61
CA LEU A 188 12.74 -0.99 -46.17
C LEU A 188 12.70 0.49 -45.82
N SER A 189 13.43 1.34 -46.56
CA SER A 189 13.44 2.79 -46.30
C SER A 189 12.06 3.42 -46.53
N SER A 190 11.26 2.88 -47.46
CA SER A 190 9.89 3.31 -47.75
C SER A 190 8.85 2.90 -46.69
N LEU A 191 9.20 1.99 -45.77
CA LEU A 191 8.28 1.50 -44.74
C LEU A 191 8.17 2.46 -43.56
N SER A 192 6.99 2.45 -42.94
CA SER A 192 6.76 3.11 -41.65
C SER A 192 7.44 2.37 -40.51
N ASP A 193 7.78 3.07 -39.43
CA ASP A 193 8.40 2.46 -38.25
C ASP A 193 7.50 1.39 -37.62
N ASP A 194 6.17 1.55 -37.68
CA ASP A 194 5.21 0.54 -37.23
C ASP A 194 5.30 -0.75 -38.06
N SER A 195 5.43 -0.64 -39.38
CA SER A 195 5.59 -1.81 -40.26
C SER A 195 6.93 -2.52 -40.04
N ILE A 196 8.00 -1.75 -39.79
CA ILE A 196 9.32 -2.29 -39.45
C ILE A 196 9.25 -3.01 -38.09
N LEU A 197 8.57 -2.43 -37.10
CA LEU A 197 8.38 -3.03 -35.78
C LEU A 197 7.54 -4.31 -35.86
N LEU A 198 6.47 -4.32 -36.65
CA LEU A 198 5.71 -5.55 -36.91
C LEU A 198 6.61 -6.63 -37.51
N LEU A 199 7.38 -6.32 -38.56
CA LEU A 199 8.32 -7.27 -39.15
C LEU A 199 9.37 -7.76 -38.13
N LEU A 200 9.89 -6.88 -37.27
CA LEU A 200 10.81 -7.27 -36.20
C LEU A 200 10.14 -8.16 -35.15
N ASN A 201 8.90 -7.87 -34.74
CA ASN A 201 8.14 -8.71 -33.81
C ASN A 201 8.02 -10.13 -34.34
N GLU A 202 7.74 -10.28 -35.64
CA GLU A 202 7.63 -11.58 -36.28
C GLU A 202 8.96 -12.34 -36.25
N VAL A 203 10.04 -11.71 -36.68
CA VAL A 203 11.35 -12.37 -36.82
C VAL A 203 11.97 -12.66 -35.44
N VAL A 204 11.81 -11.76 -34.47
CA VAL A 204 12.25 -11.98 -33.09
C VAL A 204 11.37 -13.02 -32.38
N GLY A 205 10.07 -13.04 -32.66
CA GLY A 205 9.15 -14.06 -32.18
C GLY A 205 9.55 -15.46 -32.67
N LEU A 206 9.86 -15.58 -33.96
CA LEU A 206 10.39 -16.82 -34.54
C LEU A 206 11.71 -17.25 -33.90
N LEU A 207 12.63 -16.32 -33.61
CA LEU A 207 13.88 -16.61 -32.89
C LEU A 207 13.67 -17.11 -31.45
N ALA A 208 12.57 -16.71 -30.81
CA ALA A 208 12.25 -17.12 -29.45
C ALA A 208 11.52 -18.46 -29.37
N ILE A 209 10.75 -18.82 -30.40
CA ILE A 209 9.91 -20.02 -30.42
C ILE A 209 10.57 -21.18 -31.18
N SER A 210 11.30 -20.88 -32.26
CA SER A 210 11.92 -21.92 -33.11
C SER A 210 13.03 -22.67 -32.37
N SER A 211 13.10 -23.98 -32.59
CA SER A 211 14.25 -24.82 -32.21
C SER A 211 15.18 -25.13 -33.39
N ASP A 212 14.79 -24.75 -34.61
CA ASP A 212 15.51 -25.08 -35.84
C ASP A 212 16.54 -24.00 -36.23
N ALA A 213 17.76 -24.45 -36.52
CA ALA A 213 18.89 -23.58 -36.84
C ALA A 213 18.74 -22.88 -38.20
N ALA A 214 18.07 -23.47 -39.18
CA ALA A 214 17.90 -22.86 -40.49
C ALA A 214 16.89 -21.70 -40.45
N VAL A 215 15.78 -21.87 -39.71
CA VAL A 215 14.79 -20.81 -39.51
C VAL A 215 15.38 -19.64 -38.72
N SER A 216 16.08 -19.93 -37.63
CA SER A 216 16.69 -18.90 -36.78
C SER A 216 17.87 -18.22 -37.47
N GLY A 217 18.70 -18.96 -38.20
CA GLY A 217 19.77 -18.37 -39.02
C GLY A 217 19.21 -17.43 -40.11
N ALA A 218 18.14 -17.83 -40.79
CA ALA A 218 17.45 -16.96 -41.76
C ALA A 218 16.87 -15.70 -41.08
N SER A 219 16.35 -15.85 -39.86
CA SER A 219 15.78 -14.76 -39.06
C SER A 219 16.85 -13.73 -38.65
N VAL A 220 17.99 -14.19 -38.12
CA VAL A 220 19.15 -13.32 -37.83
C VAL A 220 19.62 -12.59 -39.09
N ARG A 221 19.74 -13.33 -40.21
CA ARG A 221 20.16 -12.76 -41.49
C ARG A 221 19.19 -11.67 -41.99
N LEU A 222 17.89 -11.84 -41.79
CA LEU A 222 16.89 -10.83 -42.14
C LEU A 222 17.06 -9.57 -41.28
N ILE A 223 17.27 -9.71 -39.97
CA ILE A 223 17.51 -8.57 -39.07
C ILE A 223 18.80 -7.83 -39.47
N LEU A 224 19.87 -8.54 -39.79
CA LEU A 224 21.13 -7.93 -40.27
C LEU A 224 20.93 -7.21 -41.61
N LEU A 225 20.14 -7.78 -42.51
CA LEU A 225 19.80 -7.12 -43.76
C LEU A 225 19.02 -5.83 -43.51
N MET A 226 18.07 -5.86 -42.57
CA MET A 226 17.35 -4.66 -42.14
C MET A 226 18.31 -3.63 -41.56
N ALA A 227 19.30 -4.06 -40.77
CA ALA A 227 20.27 -3.15 -40.14
C ALA A 227 21.13 -2.44 -41.18
N ASN A 228 21.54 -3.17 -42.22
CA ASN A 228 22.34 -2.61 -43.32
C ASN A 228 21.57 -1.59 -44.17
N GLN A 229 20.24 -1.72 -44.31
CA GLN A 229 19.44 -0.80 -45.14
C GLN A 229 18.85 0.38 -44.37
N LEU A 230 18.52 0.19 -43.09
CA LEU A 230 17.88 1.20 -42.24
C LEU A 230 18.86 1.96 -41.35
N GLU A 231 20.09 1.44 -41.20
CA GLU A 231 21.18 2.01 -40.39
C GLU A 231 20.66 2.49 -39.01
N HIS A 232 20.69 3.79 -38.76
CA HIS A 232 20.28 4.42 -37.51
C HIS A 232 18.78 4.32 -37.21
N ARG A 233 17.91 4.08 -38.20
CA ARG A 233 16.46 3.93 -37.97
C ARG A 233 16.10 2.61 -37.29
N LEU A 234 16.87 1.55 -37.52
CA LEU A 234 16.56 0.24 -36.96
C LEU A 234 16.96 0.14 -35.49
N GLN A 235 18.04 0.81 -35.09
CA GLN A 235 18.65 0.63 -33.78
C GLN A 235 17.71 0.96 -32.60
N PRO A 236 16.94 2.06 -32.60
CA PRO A 236 15.93 2.33 -31.57
C PRO A 236 14.82 1.27 -31.51
N LEU A 237 14.46 0.68 -32.66
CA LEU A 237 13.43 -0.36 -32.76
C LEU A 237 13.95 -1.70 -32.22
N LEU A 238 15.23 -2.03 -32.40
CA LEU A 238 15.83 -3.24 -31.80
C LEU A 238 15.88 -3.13 -30.27
N LEU A 239 16.07 -1.93 -29.72
CA LEU A 239 16.10 -1.70 -28.27
C LEU A 239 14.75 -1.90 -27.58
N SER A 240 13.62 -1.97 -28.31
CA SER A 240 12.33 -2.36 -27.70
C SER A 240 12.31 -3.82 -27.27
N PHE A 241 13.15 -4.68 -27.86
CA PHE A 241 13.26 -6.11 -27.56
C PHE A 241 14.29 -6.37 -26.46
N ARG A 242 13.86 -6.20 -25.19
CA ARG A 242 14.74 -6.42 -24.04
C ARG A 242 15.17 -7.89 -23.93
N GLY A 243 16.48 -8.11 -23.88
CA GLY A 243 17.06 -9.45 -23.71
C GLY A 243 17.33 -10.21 -25.01
N LEU A 244 17.13 -9.58 -26.17
CA LEU A 244 17.49 -10.15 -27.47
C LEU A 244 18.98 -10.53 -27.54
N ASP A 245 19.85 -9.70 -26.96
CA ASP A 245 21.29 -9.99 -26.84
C ASP A 245 21.58 -11.27 -26.04
N ASN A 246 20.85 -11.49 -24.95
CA ASN A 246 21.00 -12.70 -24.13
C ASN A 246 20.44 -13.94 -24.83
N LEU A 247 19.33 -13.81 -25.56
CA LEU A 247 18.73 -14.89 -26.34
C LEU A 247 19.68 -15.36 -27.45
N LEU A 248 20.25 -14.41 -28.18
CA LEU A 248 21.24 -14.68 -29.23
C LEU A 248 22.51 -15.35 -28.66
N ASP A 249 23.02 -14.85 -27.54
CA ASP A 249 24.24 -15.35 -26.89
C ASP A 249 24.06 -16.75 -26.29
N LYS A 250 22.90 -17.05 -25.70
CA LYS A 250 22.66 -18.33 -24.99
C LYS A 250 22.12 -19.44 -25.87
N ASP A 251 21.14 -19.14 -26.72
CA ASP A 251 20.34 -20.18 -27.39
C ASP A 251 20.87 -20.50 -28.79
N TRP A 252 21.53 -19.52 -29.43
CA TRP A 252 21.90 -19.60 -30.85
C TRP A 252 23.40 -19.64 -31.14
N ARG A 253 24.28 -19.25 -30.20
CA ARG A 253 25.72 -19.47 -30.37
C ARG A 253 26.06 -20.96 -30.41
N GLY A 254 26.98 -21.33 -31.30
CA GLY A 254 27.42 -22.70 -31.56
C GLY A 254 26.52 -23.48 -32.53
N ARG A 255 25.55 -22.83 -33.19
CA ARG A 255 24.56 -23.47 -34.09
C ARG A 255 24.90 -23.35 -35.58
N GLY A 256 26.08 -22.83 -35.94
CA GLY A 256 26.59 -22.82 -37.33
C GLY A 256 26.43 -21.51 -38.10
N PHE A 257 25.98 -20.43 -37.47
CA PHE A 257 25.86 -19.07 -38.04
C PHE A 257 26.34 -17.99 -37.06
N ASP A 258 27.38 -18.32 -36.27
CA ASP A 258 27.87 -17.51 -35.15
C ASP A 258 28.36 -16.13 -35.58
N GLN A 259 28.91 -16.01 -36.79
CA GLN A 259 29.34 -14.73 -37.34
C GLN A 259 28.16 -13.73 -37.46
N ASP A 260 27.00 -14.21 -37.90
CA ASP A 260 25.80 -13.37 -38.04
C ASP A 260 25.23 -13.02 -36.65
N VAL A 261 25.25 -13.98 -35.72
CA VAL A 261 24.86 -13.76 -34.32
C VAL A 261 25.74 -12.69 -33.66
N ASP A 262 27.06 -12.80 -33.81
CA ASP A 262 28.01 -11.86 -33.23
C ASP A 262 27.87 -10.47 -33.84
N GLN A 263 27.68 -10.36 -35.15
CA GLN A 263 27.37 -9.08 -35.81
C GLN A 263 26.12 -8.45 -35.20
N LEU A 264 25.05 -9.21 -35.04
CA LEU A 264 23.80 -8.68 -34.47
C LEU A 264 23.99 -8.26 -33.00
N ILE A 265 24.70 -9.04 -32.19
CA ILE A 265 25.04 -8.68 -30.82
C ILE A 265 25.87 -7.39 -30.79
N THR A 266 26.83 -7.21 -31.70
CA THR A 266 27.61 -5.97 -31.76
C THR A 266 26.76 -4.75 -32.11
N LEU A 267 25.79 -4.89 -33.03
CA LEU A 267 24.85 -3.82 -33.39
C LEU A 267 23.92 -3.43 -32.23
N ILE A 268 23.49 -4.40 -31.42
CA ILE A 268 22.66 -4.16 -30.23
C ILE A 268 23.49 -3.49 -29.12
N ARG A 269 24.78 -3.85 -28.98
CA ARG A 269 25.67 -3.33 -27.92
C ARG A 269 26.36 -2.01 -28.26
N SER A 270 26.58 -1.70 -29.54
CA SER A 270 27.34 -0.51 -29.99
C SER A 270 26.72 0.82 -29.54
N ASP A 271 25.40 0.90 -29.38
CA ASP A 271 24.70 2.12 -28.91
C ASP A 271 24.48 2.17 -27.39
N ARG A 272 24.64 1.03 -26.67
CA ARG A 272 24.88 1.11 -25.21
C ARG A 272 26.18 1.85 -24.88
N GLY A 273 27.13 1.90 -25.81
CA GLY A 273 28.35 2.70 -25.69
C GLY A 273 28.16 4.18 -26.01
N MET A 274 27.12 4.53 -26.77
CA MET A 274 26.78 5.91 -27.18
C MET A 274 25.66 6.54 -26.35
N THR A 275 25.26 5.92 -25.24
CA THR A 275 24.65 6.66 -24.12
C THR A 275 25.68 7.63 -23.56
N SER A 276 25.82 8.77 -24.22
CA SER A 276 26.54 9.93 -23.72
C SER A 276 26.07 10.20 -22.28
N PRO A 277 26.95 10.59 -21.35
CA PRO A 277 26.55 10.99 -20.00
C PRO A 277 25.47 12.09 -20.02
N SER A 278 25.30 12.82 -21.13
CA SER A 278 24.19 13.74 -21.36
C SER A 278 22.83 13.02 -21.52
N GLN A 279 22.70 11.90 -22.24
CA GLN A 279 21.42 11.22 -22.39
C GLN A 279 21.01 10.49 -21.12
N VAL A 280 21.94 9.77 -20.46
CA VAL A 280 21.70 9.17 -19.14
C VAL A 280 21.36 10.25 -18.11
N SER A 281 21.97 11.43 -18.17
CA SER A 281 21.59 12.55 -17.31
C SER A 281 20.23 13.16 -17.71
N THR A 282 19.85 13.21 -18.99
CA THR A 282 18.52 13.67 -19.41
C THR A 282 17.42 12.69 -19.04
N GLU A 283 17.68 11.38 -19.10
CA GLU A 283 16.75 10.35 -18.65
C GLU A 283 16.63 10.33 -17.12
N ARG A 284 17.76 10.45 -16.40
CA ARG A 284 17.74 10.65 -14.95
C ARG A 284 17.05 11.95 -14.55
N MET A 285 17.22 13.01 -15.32
CA MET A 285 16.54 14.30 -15.12
C MET A 285 15.05 14.19 -15.42
N ARG A 286 14.64 13.50 -16.50
CA ARG A 286 13.23 13.21 -16.81
C ARG A 286 12.61 12.33 -15.73
N ALA A 287 13.28 11.26 -15.31
CA ALA A 287 12.83 10.40 -14.22
C ALA A 287 12.74 11.19 -12.90
N ALA A 288 13.72 12.03 -12.59
CA ALA A 288 13.68 12.93 -11.44
C ALA A 288 12.53 13.92 -11.55
N CYS A 289 12.26 14.50 -12.72
CA CYS A 289 11.11 15.38 -12.95
C CYS A 289 9.78 14.64 -12.74
N VAL A 290 9.65 13.41 -13.22
CA VAL A 290 8.45 12.58 -13.03
C VAL A 290 8.26 12.22 -11.56
N ILE A 291 9.32 11.78 -10.87
CA ILE A 291 9.29 11.46 -9.44
C ILE A 291 8.97 12.71 -8.62
N GLN A 292 9.58 13.85 -8.95
CA GLN A 292 9.31 15.11 -8.28
C GLN A 292 7.90 15.62 -8.56
N ALA A 293 7.37 15.46 -9.77
CA ALA A 293 5.98 15.82 -10.11
C ALA A 293 4.99 14.90 -9.36
N ALA A 294 5.27 13.60 -9.30
CA ALA A 294 4.51 12.64 -8.52
C ALA A 294 4.52 12.99 -7.02
N TRP A 295 5.69 13.33 -6.48
CA TRP A 295 5.85 13.77 -5.10
C TRP A 295 5.15 15.10 -4.80
N ARG A 296 5.35 16.13 -5.64
CA ARG A 296 4.68 17.44 -5.52
C ARG A 296 3.16 17.27 -5.59
N SER A 297 2.66 16.42 -6.48
CA SER A 297 1.22 16.14 -6.58
C SER A 297 0.70 15.35 -5.37
N TYR A 298 1.46 14.38 -4.84
CA TYR A 298 1.13 13.68 -3.60
C TYR A 298 1.10 14.64 -2.40
N GLN A 299 2.09 15.51 -2.26
CA GLN A 299 2.16 16.51 -1.20
C GLN A 299 0.99 17.50 -1.29
N THR A 300 0.61 17.91 -2.50
CA THR A 300 -0.56 18.77 -2.75
C THR A 300 -1.86 18.06 -2.39
N ARG A 301 -2.05 16.81 -2.83
CA ARG A 301 -3.21 15.99 -2.44
C ARG A 301 -3.30 15.79 -0.94
N ARG A 302 -2.16 15.60 -0.26
CA ARG A 302 -2.11 15.47 1.21
C ARG A 302 -2.48 16.78 1.91
N ARG A 303 -2.01 17.93 1.41
CA ARG A 303 -2.41 19.27 1.88
C ARG A 303 -3.90 19.54 1.67
N VAL A 304 -4.45 19.21 0.51
CA VAL A 304 -5.90 19.36 0.23
C VAL A 304 -6.73 18.47 1.14
N LYS A 305 -6.32 17.20 1.34
CA LYS A 305 -6.96 16.30 2.32
C LYS A 305 -6.85 16.79 3.76
N SER A 306 -5.76 17.48 4.14
CA SER A 306 -5.65 18.09 5.47
C SER A 306 -6.47 19.38 5.61
N LEU A 307 -6.61 20.15 4.52
CA LEU A 307 -7.41 21.37 4.50
C LEU A 307 -8.89 21.08 4.72
N SER A 308 -9.45 20.03 4.10
CA SER A 308 -10.86 19.65 4.36
C SER A 308 -11.11 19.33 5.84
N ARG A 309 -10.16 18.66 6.50
CA ARG A 309 -10.20 18.40 7.95
C ARG A 309 -10.04 19.67 8.78
N ALA A 310 -9.16 20.59 8.36
CA ALA A 310 -8.96 21.87 9.04
C ALA A 310 -10.20 22.75 8.93
N VAL A 311 -10.80 22.87 7.74
CA VAL A 311 -12.06 23.58 7.49
C VAL A 311 -13.19 22.94 8.29
N GLY A 312 -13.33 21.62 8.27
CA GLY A 312 -14.33 20.91 9.08
C GLY A 312 -14.13 21.10 10.59
N SER A 313 -12.89 21.27 11.05
CA SER A 313 -12.59 21.58 12.46
C SER A 313 -12.91 23.04 12.79
N LEU A 314 -12.59 23.97 11.89
CA LEU A 314 -12.91 25.40 12.03
C LEU A 314 -14.43 25.63 12.05
N GLN A 315 -15.18 25.02 11.14
CA GLN A 315 -16.63 25.11 11.08
C GLN A 315 -17.28 24.53 12.34
N ARG A 316 -16.80 23.39 12.84
CA ARG A 316 -17.27 22.82 14.12
C ARG A 316 -16.99 23.75 15.30
N ARG A 317 -15.79 24.32 15.38
CA ARG A 317 -15.44 25.30 16.42
C ARG A 317 -16.28 26.57 16.33
N TYR A 318 -16.51 27.08 15.12
CA TYR A 318 -17.36 28.25 14.88
C TYR A 318 -18.80 27.98 15.32
N ARG A 319 -19.38 26.85 14.91
CA ARG A 319 -20.74 26.44 15.30
C ARG A 319 -20.85 26.24 16.82
N ALA A 320 -19.86 25.58 17.44
CA ALA A 320 -19.82 25.40 18.89
C ALA A 320 -19.73 26.75 19.62
N ARG A 321 -18.88 27.67 19.15
CA ARG A 321 -18.76 29.03 19.70
C ARG A 321 -20.05 29.82 19.56
N ARG A 322 -20.72 29.74 18.40
CA ARG A 322 -22.03 30.36 18.16
C ARG A 322 -23.09 29.81 19.12
N ARG A 323 -23.16 28.49 19.29
CA ARG A 323 -24.08 27.85 20.26
C ARG A 323 -23.78 28.27 21.69
N GLN A 324 -22.52 28.30 22.08
CA GLN A 324 -22.12 28.73 23.42
C GLN A 324 -22.48 30.18 23.67
N GLN A 325 -22.31 31.08 22.69
CA GLN A 325 -22.74 32.48 22.80
C GLN A 325 -24.25 32.61 22.91
N GLN A 326 -25.03 31.82 22.16
CA GLN A 326 -26.49 31.79 22.28
C GLN A 326 -26.92 31.30 23.67
N GLN A 327 -26.38 30.17 24.12
CA GLN A 327 -26.64 29.64 25.47
C GLN A 327 -26.24 30.63 26.56
N GLN A 328 -25.13 31.36 26.41
CA GLN A 328 -24.73 32.40 27.35
C GLN A 328 -25.73 33.57 27.37
N LYS A 329 -26.22 34.02 26.21
CA LYS A 329 -27.23 35.08 26.13
C LYS A 329 -28.56 34.64 26.74
N GLU A 330 -29.02 33.44 26.42
CA GLU A 330 -30.23 32.86 27.01
C GLU A 330 -30.06 32.72 28.53
N ALA A 331 -28.92 32.19 29.00
CA ALA A 331 -28.65 32.09 30.43
C ALA A 331 -28.62 33.46 31.11
N GLN A 332 -28.04 34.49 30.47
CA GLN A 332 -28.08 35.87 30.98
C GLN A 332 -29.50 36.40 31.07
N GLN A 333 -30.33 36.19 30.04
CA GLN A 333 -31.73 36.59 30.05
C GLN A 333 -32.51 35.86 31.16
N TRP A 334 -32.30 34.56 31.33
CA TRP A 334 -32.90 33.78 32.41
C TRP A 334 -32.44 34.26 33.79
N GLU A 335 -31.15 34.61 33.94
CA GLU A 335 -30.63 35.17 35.18
C GLU A 335 -31.21 36.56 35.49
N GLU A 336 -31.36 37.43 34.48
CA GLU A 336 -31.96 38.75 34.60
C GLU A 336 -33.44 38.65 34.97
N GLU A 337 -34.19 37.78 34.29
CA GLU A 337 -35.59 37.49 34.59
C GLU A 337 -35.73 36.93 36.01
N LEU A 338 -34.87 35.99 36.42
CA LEU A 338 -34.87 35.46 37.78
C LEU A 338 -34.54 36.56 38.81
N LYS A 339 -33.56 37.44 38.54
CA LYS A 339 -33.23 38.58 39.41
C LYS A 339 -34.42 39.53 39.53
N TYR A 340 -35.11 39.82 38.42
CA TYR A 340 -36.31 40.64 38.41
C TYR A 340 -37.43 40.00 39.23
N GLN A 341 -37.73 38.71 39.02
CA GLN A 341 -38.74 37.98 39.78
C GLN A 341 -38.41 37.92 41.27
N VAL A 342 -37.15 37.70 41.64
CA VAL A 342 -36.71 37.75 43.05
C VAL A 342 -36.88 39.16 43.62
N CYS A 343 -36.56 40.21 42.86
CA CYS A 343 -36.74 41.60 43.29
C CYS A 343 -38.23 41.92 43.52
N VAL A 344 -39.10 41.54 42.59
CA VAL A 344 -40.56 41.71 42.69
C VAL A 344 -41.11 40.94 43.89
N ARG A 345 -40.74 39.66 44.06
CA ARG A 345 -41.15 38.85 45.22
C ARG A 345 -40.68 39.47 46.53
N ARG A 346 -39.45 39.98 46.60
CA ARG A 346 -38.92 40.69 47.77
C ARG A 346 -39.68 41.97 48.05
N LEU A 347 -40.00 42.76 47.02
CA LEU A 347 -40.78 44.00 47.16
C LEU A 347 -42.20 43.71 47.65
N GLN A 348 -42.87 42.71 47.07
CA GLN A 348 -44.18 42.25 47.50
C GLN A 348 -44.15 41.74 48.94
N ALA A 349 -43.16 40.92 49.30
CA ALA A 349 -42.99 40.43 50.67
C ALA A 349 -42.74 41.58 51.66
N ARG A 350 -41.93 42.58 51.30
CA ARG A 350 -41.71 43.80 52.11
C ARG A 350 -43.00 44.59 52.28
N ARG A 351 -43.75 44.81 51.21
CA ARG A 351 -45.04 45.52 51.26
C ARG A 351 -46.04 44.77 52.15
N ALA A 352 -46.19 43.46 51.96
CA ALA A 352 -47.06 42.63 52.78
C ALA A 352 -46.63 42.61 54.25
N PHE A 353 -45.32 42.55 54.52
CA PHE A 353 -44.79 42.66 55.88
C PHE A 353 -45.09 44.02 56.51
N HIS A 354 -44.81 45.14 55.83
CA HIS A 354 -45.13 46.48 56.34
C HIS A 354 -46.64 46.70 56.52
N GLN A 355 -47.48 46.14 55.65
CA GLN A 355 -48.94 46.20 55.79
C GLN A 355 -49.40 45.45 57.03
N LYS A 356 -48.94 44.22 57.24
CA LYS A 356 -49.24 43.44 58.45
C LYS A 356 -48.74 44.13 59.70
N GLN A 357 -47.51 44.66 59.68
CA GLN A 357 -46.94 45.40 60.79
C GLN A 357 -47.77 46.66 61.13
N ARG A 358 -48.19 47.43 60.11
CA ARG A 358 -49.07 48.59 60.30
C ARG A 358 -50.42 48.20 60.90
N GLN A 359 -51.04 47.13 60.39
CA GLN A 359 -52.32 46.61 60.92
C GLN A 359 -52.18 46.20 62.38
N LEU A 360 -51.11 45.49 62.74
CA LEU A 360 -50.86 45.09 64.13
C LEU A 360 -50.63 46.31 65.04
N LEU A 361 -49.83 47.28 64.61
CA LEU A 361 -49.60 48.52 65.37
C LEU A 361 -50.87 49.36 65.55
N GLN A 362 -51.82 49.31 64.60
CA GLN A 362 -53.12 49.97 64.74
C GLN A 362 -54.03 49.31 65.79
N LEU A 363 -53.87 48.01 66.04
CA LEU A 363 -54.67 47.23 67.00
C LEU A 363 -54.06 47.22 68.41
N LEU A 364 -52.76 47.51 68.53
CA LEU A 364 -52.03 47.45 69.79
C LEU A 364 -52.26 48.69 70.66
N PRO A 365 -52.43 48.53 72.00
CA PRO A 365 -52.45 49.66 72.93
C PRO A 365 -51.12 50.45 72.91
N PRO A 366 -51.14 51.79 73.05
CA PRO A 366 -49.94 52.63 72.99
C PRO A 366 -48.83 52.19 73.95
N ASP A 367 -49.19 51.76 75.15
CA ASP A 367 -48.26 51.38 76.23
C ASP A 367 -47.45 50.11 75.91
N GLN A 368 -47.93 49.29 74.97
CA GLN A 368 -47.32 48.01 74.57
C GLN A 368 -46.53 48.09 73.26
N VAL A 369 -46.59 49.22 72.54
CA VAL A 369 -45.91 49.38 71.25
C VAL A 369 -44.39 49.27 71.41
N GLN A 370 -43.83 49.87 72.46
CA GLN A 370 -42.38 49.93 72.66
C GLN A 370 -41.77 48.56 72.98
N SER A 371 -42.43 47.76 73.82
CA SER A 371 -41.96 46.40 74.16
C SER A 371 -42.00 45.48 72.95
N TYR A 372 -43.05 45.57 72.14
CA TYR A 372 -43.16 44.81 70.89
C TYR A 372 -42.05 45.17 69.88
N LEU A 373 -41.72 46.45 69.72
CA LEU A 373 -40.63 46.88 68.83
C LEU A 373 -39.27 46.36 69.32
N GLN A 374 -39.00 46.38 70.63
CA GLN A 374 -37.78 45.82 71.21
C GLN A 374 -37.66 44.30 70.98
N GLU A 375 -38.74 43.53 71.12
CA GLU A 375 -38.73 42.10 70.80
C GLU A 375 -38.44 41.85 69.31
N CYS A 376 -38.99 42.68 68.41
CA CYS A 376 -38.73 42.59 66.98
C CYS A 376 -37.25 42.85 66.66
N GLU A 377 -36.64 43.84 67.31
CA GLU A 377 -35.21 44.13 67.18
C GLU A 377 -34.34 42.96 67.67
N GLN A 378 -34.67 42.38 68.82
CA GLN A 378 -33.94 41.22 69.36
C GLN A 378 -34.04 40.01 68.42
N ARG A 379 -35.23 39.69 67.92
CA ARG A 379 -35.43 38.58 66.97
C ARG A 379 -34.68 38.84 65.66
N ALA A 380 -34.70 40.07 65.15
CA ALA A 380 -33.95 40.46 63.96
C ALA A 380 -32.44 40.30 64.18
N ALA A 381 -31.92 40.71 65.34
CA ALA A 381 -30.52 40.57 65.69
C ALA A 381 -30.06 39.10 65.67
N VAL A 382 -30.85 38.17 66.24
CA VAL A 382 -30.54 36.72 66.21
C VAL A 382 -30.48 36.19 64.78
N VAL A 383 -31.42 36.59 63.92
CA VAL A 383 -31.42 36.18 62.50
C VAL A 383 -30.20 36.73 61.77
N ILE A 384 -29.88 38.02 61.94
CA ILE A 384 -28.71 38.63 61.30
C ILE A 384 -27.41 37.94 61.76
N GLN A 385 -27.28 37.68 63.06
CA GLN A 385 -26.11 37.01 63.63
C GLN A 385 -25.95 35.58 63.11
N SER A 386 -27.04 34.82 62.98
CA SER A 386 -26.97 33.44 62.44
C SER A 386 -26.55 33.42 60.97
N PHE A 387 -27.09 34.33 60.15
CA PHE A 387 -26.66 34.50 58.75
C PHE A 387 -25.19 34.91 58.64
N TRP A 388 -24.72 35.81 59.51
CA TRP A 388 -23.32 36.22 59.55
C TRP A 388 -22.38 35.08 59.93
N ARG A 389 -22.72 34.30 60.97
CA ARG A 389 -21.95 33.11 61.36
C ARG A 389 -21.83 32.13 60.19
N GLY A 390 -22.93 31.83 59.51
CA GLY A 390 -22.91 30.97 58.32
C GLY A 390 -22.16 31.57 57.13
N PHE A 391 -22.19 32.89 56.92
CA PHE A 391 -21.36 33.56 55.90
C PHE A 391 -19.87 33.43 56.23
N ALA A 392 -19.49 33.68 57.48
CA ALA A 392 -18.11 33.59 57.94
C ALA A 392 -17.54 32.17 57.78
N GLU A 393 -18.30 31.13 58.15
CA GLU A 393 -17.91 29.74 57.97
C GLU A 393 -17.73 29.37 56.50
N ARG A 394 -18.66 29.75 55.62
CA ARG A 394 -18.53 29.51 54.17
C ARG A 394 -17.33 30.25 53.59
N ARG A 395 -17.02 31.45 54.08
CA ARG A 395 -15.83 32.20 53.67
C ARG A 395 -14.55 31.47 54.09
N ARG A 396 -14.48 30.97 55.33
CA ARG A 396 -13.36 30.15 55.83
C ARG A 396 -13.18 28.85 55.04
N TYR A 397 -14.28 28.15 54.73
CA TYR A 397 -14.25 26.96 53.89
C TYR A 397 -13.72 27.26 52.48
N ASN A 398 -14.22 28.35 51.87
CA ASN A 398 -13.80 28.77 50.54
C ASN A 398 -12.32 29.20 50.49
N SER A 399 -11.79 29.84 51.53
CA SER A 399 -10.38 30.29 51.55
C SER A 399 -9.38 29.18 51.87
N SER A 400 -9.74 28.22 52.73
CA SER A 400 -8.76 27.26 53.26
C SER A 400 -8.96 25.82 52.77
N GLN A 401 -10.20 25.36 52.61
CA GLN A 401 -10.50 23.96 52.28
C GLN A 401 -10.82 23.73 50.80
N ARG A 402 -11.32 24.75 50.10
CA ARG A 402 -11.67 24.62 48.69
C ARG A 402 -10.45 24.38 47.80
N ASP A 403 -9.36 25.08 48.04
CA ASP A 403 -8.15 24.96 47.22
C ASP A 403 -7.39 23.66 47.51
N THR A 404 -7.35 23.20 48.76
CA THR A 404 -6.81 21.87 49.10
C THR A 404 -7.62 20.74 48.47
N LEU A 405 -8.96 20.80 48.48
CA LEU A 405 -9.81 19.83 47.79
C LEU A 405 -9.66 19.88 46.26
N ARG A 406 -9.47 21.07 45.68
CA ARG A 406 -9.15 21.23 44.25
C ARG A 406 -7.81 20.62 43.90
N GLN A 407 -6.77 20.88 44.70
CA GLN A 407 -5.44 20.30 44.54
C GLN A 407 -5.49 18.77 44.65
N GLN A 408 -6.21 18.22 45.64
CA GLN A 408 -6.38 16.77 45.78
C GLN A 408 -7.13 16.15 44.59
N ARG A 409 -8.19 16.80 44.08
CA ARG A 409 -8.90 16.33 42.87
C ARG A 409 -8.01 16.40 41.62
N ALA A 410 -7.23 17.46 41.46
CA ALA A 410 -6.27 17.60 40.38
C ALA A 410 -5.18 16.52 40.46
N ALA A 411 -4.63 16.28 41.66
CA ALA A 411 -3.64 15.23 41.92
C ALA A 411 -4.19 13.84 41.56
N ARG A 412 -5.40 13.50 41.99
CA ARG A 412 -6.05 12.23 41.62
C ARG A 412 -6.25 12.09 40.11
N THR A 413 -6.57 13.18 39.43
CA THR A 413 -6.75 13.20 37.97
C THR A 413 -5.43 12.97 37.23
N LEU A 414 -4.36 13.65 37.66
CA LEU A 414 -3.00 13.48 37.12
C LEU A 414 -2.49 12.06 37.39
N GLN A 415 -2.62 11.55 38.62
CA GLN A 415 -2.24 10.19 38.98
C GLN A 415 -2.95 9.14 38.10
N ARG A 416 -4.26 9.30 37.86
CA ARG A 416 -5.01 8.42 36.95
C ARG A 416 -4.52 8.52 35.50
N ALA A 417 -4.20 9.72 35.02
CA ALA A 417 -3.68 9.93 33.67
C ALA A 417 -2.30 9.28 33.50
N VAL A 418 -1.40 9.46 34.46
CA VAL A 418 -0.06 8.84 34.46
C VAL A 418 -0.16 7.33 34.52
N ARG A 419 -1.01 6.75 35.39
CA ARG A 419 -1.23 5.30 35.45
C ARG A 419 -1.71 4.75 34.10
N ARG A 420 -2.68 5.41 33.46
CA ARG A 420 -3.16 5.02 32.11
C ARG A 420 -2.06 5.15 31.05
N PHE A 421 -1.25 6.20 31.11
CA PHE A 421 -0.12 6.37 30.20
C PHE A 421 0.93 5.26 30.37
N LEU A 422 1.30 4.95 31.62
CA LEU A 422 2.22 3.86 31.95
C LEU A 422 1.67 2.51 31.51
N GLN A 423 0.37 2.25 31.71
CA GLN A 423 -0.30 1.04 31.23
C GLN A 423 -0.29 0.95 29.69
N LYS A 424 -0.57 2.05 28.98
CA LYS A 424 -0.45 2.08 27.51
C LYS A 424 0.98 1.85 27.06
N ARG A 425 1.96 2.41 27.76
CA ARG A 425 3.38 2.22 27.47
C ARG A 425 3.84 0.81 27.79
N SER A 426 3.34 0.17 28.85
CA SER A 426 3.62 -1.22 29.17
C SER A 426 2.99 -2.15 28.14
N VAL A 427 1.77 -1.90 27.68
CA VAL A 427 1.12 -2.66 26.59
C VAL A 427 1.84 -2.44 25.25
N ALA A 428 2.36 -1.25 24.98
CA ALA A 428 3.12 -0.98 23.76
C ALA A 428 4.56 -1.55 23.81
N LYS A 429 5.17 -1.61 25.00
CA LYS A 429 6.50 -2.23 25.22
C LYS A 429 6.43 -3.74 25.37
N ALA A 430 5.32 -4.27 25.86
CA ALA A 430 4.98 -5.66 25.72
C ALA A 430 4.75 -5.88 24.22
N LEU A 431 5.80 -6.28 23.50
CA LEU A 431 5.62 -6.94 22.21
C LEU A 431 4.50 -7.98 22.37
N PRO A 432 3.64 -8.17 21.36
CA PRO A 432 2.71 -9.28 21.41
C PRO A 432 3.54 -10.51 21.76
N ILE A 433 3.24 -11.10 22.92
CA ILE A 433 3.81 -12.38 23.30
C ILE A 433 3.26 -13.31 22.24
N THR A 434 4.00 -13.45 21.15
CA THR A 434 3.84 -14.56 20.22
C THR A 434 3.79 -15.77 21.13
N PRO A 435 2.75 -16.62 21.02
CA PRO A 435 2.69 -17.83 21.82
C PRO A 435 4.05 -18.49 21.68
N PHE A 436 4.66 -18.79 22.83
CA PHE A 436 6.00 -19.32 23.02
C PHE A 436 6.65 -19.82 21.73
N TRP A 437 7.84 -19.31 21.42
CA TRP A 437 8.75 -19.74 20.34
C TRP A 437 9.12 -21.26 20.34
N ILE A 438 8.43 -22.05 21.15
CA ILE A 438 8.54 -23.50 21.26
C ILE A 438 7.58 -24.09 20.21
N GLY A 439 8.12 -24.46 19.04
CA GLY A 439 7.41 -25.31 18.08
C GLY A 439 7.32 -24.82 16.64
N GLN A 440 8.24 -24.01 16.14
CA GLN A 440 8.43 -23.89 14.68
C GLN A 440 8.96 -25.24 14.14
N ARG A 441 8.23 -25.89 13.22
CA ARG A 441 8.71 -27.09 12.52
C ARG A 441 10.02 -26.74 11.81
N GLY A 442 11.11 -27.40 12.21
CA GLY A 442 12.43 -27.24 11.58
C GLY A 442 13.55 -26.80 12.52
N LEU A 443 13.26 -26.31 13.73
CA LEU A 443 14.27 -26.04 14.76
C LEU A 443 14.44 -27.25 15.71
N THR A 444 14.81 -28.39 15.14
CA THR A 444 15.28 -29.55 15.91
C THR A 444 16.68 -29.27 16.47
N ASP A 445 17.09 -29.97 17.54
CA ASP A 445 18.45 -29.79 18.09
C ASP A 445 19.54 -30.07 17.06
N ASN A 446 19.29 -30.99 16.12
CA ASN A 446 20.18 -31.22 14.98
C ASN A 446 20.30 -29.98 14.09
N ARG A 447 19.18 -29.33 13.75
CA ARG A 447 19.21 -28.09 12.95
C ARG A 447 19.86 -26.93 13.70
N ARG A 448 19.72 -26.90 15.03
CA ARG A 448 20.42 -25.93 15.89
C ARG A 448 21.94 -26.11 15.80
N VAL A 449 22.42 -27.35 15.83
CA VAL A 449 23.85 -27.67 15.69
C VAL A 449 24.35 -27.32 14.29
N GLU A 450 23.60 -27.65 13.23
CA GLU A 450 23.93 -27.25 11.85
C GLU A 450 24.03 -25.72 11.69
N LEU A 451 23.06 -24.98 12.23
CA LEU A 451 23.07 -23.51 12.16
C LEU A 451 24.20 -22.91 12.99
N LYS A 452 24.55 -23.51 14.13
CA LYS A 452 25.74 -23.12 14.90
C LYS A 452 27.02 -23.35 14.10
N ALA A 453 27.17 -24.51 13.46
CA ALA A 453 28.31 -24.81 12.61
C ALA A 453 28.43 -23.81 11.45
N GLN A 454 27.33 -23.48 10.77
CA GLN A 454 27.32 -22.47 9.70
C GLN A 454 27.74 -21.07 10.18
N VAL A 455 27.35 -20.70 11.40
CA VAL A 455 27.75 -19.42 12.00
C VAL A 455 29.22 -19.44 12.40
N GLU A 456 29.71 -20.55 12.97
CA GLU A 456 31.12 -20.74 13.33
C GLU A 456 32.01 -20.72 12.08
N ASP A 457 31.62 -21.40 11.00
CA ASP A 457 32.30 -21.38 9.70
C ASP A 457 32.36 -19.95 9.13
N TYR A 458 31.25 -19.22 9.20
CA TYR A 458 31.21 -17.83 8.72
C TYR A 458 32.11 -16.90 9.54
N ILE A 459 32.14 -17.06 10.87
CA ILE A 459 33.01 -16.29 11.77
C ILE A 459 34.48 -16.65 11.55
N ALA A 460 34.80 -17.91 11.26
CA ALA A 460 36.15 -18.35 10.93
C ALA A 460 36.67 -17.70 9.64
N VAL A 461 35.80 -17.52 8.65
CA VAL A 461 36.13 -16.82 7.39
C VAL A 461 36.17 -15.30 7.57
N HIS A 462 35.47 -14.74 8.57
CA HIS A 462 35.37 -13.30 8.83
C HIS A 462 35.73 -12.92 10.28
N PRO A 463 37.00 -13.07 10.69
CA PRO A 463 37.43 -12.72 12.03
C PRO A 463 37.31 -11.21 12.27
N SER A 464 36.73 -10.84 13.41
CA SER A 464 36.54 -9.44 13.79
C SER A 464 37.89 -8.82 14.16
N SER A 465 38.22 -7.66 13.58
CA SER A 465 39.48 -6.95 13.88
C SER A 465 39.45 -6.17 15.19
N ARG A 466 38.28 -6.00 15.81
CA ARG A 466 38.06 -5.10 16.96
C ARG A 466 38.05 -5.80 18.31
N VAL A 467 37.72 -7.09 18.35
CA VAL A 467 37.57 -7.85 19.61
C VAL A 467 38.12 -9.25 19.39
N SER A 468 38.99 -9.69 20.30
CA SER A 468 39.53 -11.05 20.26
C SER A 468 38.46 -12.07 20.70
N SER A 469 38.57 -13.31 20.19
CA SER A 469 37.64 -14.39 20.57
C SER A 469 37.62 -14.63 22.09
N ALA A 470 38.79 -14.52 22.74
CA ALA A 470 38.93 -14.68 24.19
C ALA A 470 38.23 -13.57 25.00
N GLU A 471 38.27 -12.32 24.53
CA GLU A 471 37.54 -11.21 25.17
C GLU A 471 36.02 -11.38 25.04
N CYS A 472 35.55 -11.86 23.88
CA CYS A 472 34.13 -12.20 23.70
C CYS A 472 33.67 -13.31 24.63
N GLN A 473 34.48 -14.36 24.83
CA GLN A 473 34.18 -15.46 25.75
C GLN A 473 34.10 -14.96 27.20
N ARG A 474 35.10 -14.17 27.64
CA ARG A 474 35.09 -13.56 28.97
C ARG A 474 33.88 -12.68 29.23
N LEU A 475 33.52 -11.84 28.26
CA LEU A 475 32.38 -10.94 28.38
C LEU A 475 31.06 -11.73 28.41
N HIS A 476 30.99 -12.84 27.66
CA HIS A 476 29.85 -13.75 27.74
C HIS A 476 29.69 -14.34 29.15
N GLU A 477 30.77 -14.84 29.75
CA GLU A 477 30.76 -15.41 31.10
C GLU A 477 30.34 -14.37 32.16
N GLU A 478 30.88 -13.15 32.07
CA GLU A 478 30.53 -12.05 32.97
C GLU A 478 29.03 -11.69 32.88
N VAL A 479 28.48 -11.62 31.66
CA VAL A 479 27.06 -11.35 31.46
C VAL A 479 26.18 -12.48 32.00
N GLN A 480 26.59 -13.75 31.85
CA GLN A 480 25.84 -14.88 32.41
C GLN A 480 25.79 -14.82 33.95
N LEU A 481 26.91 -14.48 34.60
CA LEU A 481 26.96 -14.31 36.04
C LEU A 481 26.08 -13.16 36.52
N LEU A 482 26.11 -12.02 35.82
CA LEU A 482 25.23 -10.89 36.12
C LEU A 482 23.77 -11.27 35.96
N LEU A 483 23.40 -12.01 34.91
CA LEU A 483 22.04 -12.48 34.70
C LEU A 483 21.57 -13.39 35.83
N LEU A 484 22.41 -14.34 36.27
CA LEU A 484 22.09 -15.22 37.38
C LEU A 484 21.84 -14.44 38.68
N SER A 485 22.67 -13.44 38.97
CA SER A 485 22.49 -12.60 40.15
C SER A 485 21.20 -11.76 40.12
N GLU A 486 20.83 -11.21 38.95
CA GLU A 486 19.57 -10.48 38.79
C GLU A 486 18.34 -11.39 38.89
N LEU A 487 18.41 -12.62 38.34
CA LEU A 487 17.33 -13.59 38.46
C LEU A 487 17.10 -14.03 39.91
N GLN A 488 18.17 -14.22 40.69
CA GLN A 488 18.09 -14.50 42.13
C GLN A 488 17.50 -13.31 42.90
N ARG A 489 17.93 -12.08 42.60
CA ARG A 489 17.41 -10.85 43.22
C ARG A 489 15.93 -10.62 42.92
N GLY A 490 15.47 -10.99 41.73
CA GLY A 490 14.06 -10.93 41.34
C GLY A 490 13.15 -11.86 42.16
N GLY A 491 13.68 -12.97 42.68
CA GLY A 491 12.95 -13.85 43.60
C GLY A 491 12.78 -13.24 44.98
N GLN A 492 13.83 -12.63 45.52
CA GLN A 492 13.81 -11.94 46.81
C GLN A 492 12.85 -10.75 46.79
N ARG A 493 12.91 -9.90 45.75
CA ARG A 493 11.99 -8.75 45.58
C ARG A 493 10.53 -9.16 45.57
N ARG A 494 10.18 -10.23 44.86
CA ARG A 494 8.80 -10.75 44.83
C ARG A 494 8.31 -11.22 46.20
N ARG A 495 9.18 -11.87 46.99
CA ARG A 495 8.84 -12.28 48.36
C ARG A 495 8.63 -11.08 49.28
N GLU A 496 9.46 -10.05 49.14
CA GLU A 496 9.28 -8.80 49.89
C GLU A 496 7.99 -8.07 49.51
N GLU A 497 7.66 -8.01 48.22
CA GLU A 497 6.42 -7.44 47.72
C GLU A 497 5.21 -8.19 48.29
N GLN A 498 5.22 -9.52 48.25
CA GLN A 498 4.17 -10.35 48.87
C GLN A 498 4.06 -10.11 50.38
N ARG A 499 5.18 -9.98 51.10
CA ARG A 499 5.18 -9.67 52.54
C ARG A 499 4.56 -8.30 52.81
N ARG A 500 4.91 -7.28 52.02
CA ARG A 500 4.34 -5.93 52.12
C ARG A 500 2.83 -5.94 51.82
N GLU A 501 2.41 -6.65 50.78
CA GLU A 501 0.99 -6.78 50.42
C GLU A 501 0.18 -7.47 51.52
N ALA A 502 0.71 -8.54 52.13
CA ALA A 502 0.07 -9.23 53.25
C ALA A 502 -0.08 -8.31 54.47
N LEU A 503 0.95 -7.53 54.80
CA LEU A 503 0.89 -6.55 55.89
C LEU A 503 -0.12 -5.43 55.60
N LEU A 504 -0.18 -4.94 54.36
CA LEU A 504 -1.17 -3.94 53.95
C LEU A 504 -2.60 -4.50 54.04
N ALA A 505 -2.81 -5.75 53.64
CA ALA A 505 -4.11 -6.41 53.77
C ALA A 505 -4.51 -6.57 55.25
N HIS A 506 -3.58 -7.00 56.11
CA HIS A 506 -3.80 -7.16 57.54
C HIS A 506 -4.13 -5.83 58.24
N THR A 507 -3.39 -4.76 57.92
CA THR A 507 -3.68 -3.42 58.46
C THR A 507 -5.03 -2.89 57.96
N HIS A 508 -5.41 -3.19 56.72
CA HIS A 508 -6.71 -2.79 56.19
C HIS A 508 -7.86 -3.47 56.93
N THR A 509 -7.77 -4.79 57.15
CA THR A 509 -8.79 -5.52 57.91
C THR A 509 -8.89 -5.05 59.36
N GLN A 510 -7.76 -4.73 60.02
CA GLN A 510 -7.79 -4.14 61.36
C GLN A 510 -8.46 -2.76 61.38
N LEU A 511 -8.20 -1.90 60.38
CA LEU A 511 -8.84 -0.60 60.27
C LEU A 511 -10.35 -0.70 60.00
N GLU A 512 -10.77 -1.68 59.19
CA GLU A 512 -12.19 -1.96 58.97
C GLU A 512 -12.89 -2.42 60.25
N LEU A 513 -12.26 -3.33 61.02
CA LEU A 513 -12.77 -3.73 62.33
C LEU A 513 -12.94 -2.53 63.27
N LEU A 514 -11.95 -1.63 63.33
CA LEU A 514 -12.03 -0.42 64.16
C LEU A 514 -13.09 0.59 63.68
N ARG A 515 -13.26 0.73 62.36
CA ARG A 515 -14.28 1.61 61.78
C ARG A 515 -15.68 1.13 62.12
N ASP A 516 -15.88 -0.19 62.08
CA ASP A 516 -17.18 -0.82 62.28
C ASP A 516 -17.38 -1.26 63.76
N ALA A 517 -16.60 -0.66 64.68
CA ALA A 517 -16.67 -0.96 66.10
C ALA A 517 -18.03 -0.53 66.71
N PRO A 518 -18.76 -1.45 67.38
CA PRO A 518 -20.03 -1.12 67.99
C PRO A 518 -19.86 -0.18 69.18
N PRO A 519 -20.89 0.63 69.51
CA PRO A 519 -20.87 1.47 70.69
C PRO A 519 -20.74 0.63 71.96
N LEU A 520 -20.00 1.14 72.96
CA LEU A 520 -19.67 0.44 74.21
C LEU A 520 -20.90 -0.10 74.98
N SER A 521 -22.10 0.43 74.72
CA SER A 521 -23.36 -0.03 75.31
C SER A 521 -23.87 -1.37 74.75
N VAL A 522 -23.34 -1.86 73.62
CA VAL A 522 -23.84 -3.05 72.89
C VAL A 522 -22.77 -4.16 72.81
N VAL A 523 -21.59 -3.95 73.39
CA VAL A 523 -20.44 -4.86 73.24
C VAL A 523 -20.64 -6.13 74.07
N THR A 524 -20.60 -7.31 73.43
CA THR A 524 -20.49 -8.62 74.09
C THR A 524 -19.03 -9.05 74.23
N ALA A 525 -18.72 -9.96 75.16
CA ALA A 525 -17.35 -10.47 75.38
C ALA A 525 -16.71 -11.05 74.10
N THR A 526 -17.51 -11.74 73.29
CA THR A 526 -17.10 -12.29 71.98
C THR A 526 -16.70 -11.22 70.97
N VAL A 527 -17.34 -10.05 71.01
CA VAL A 527 -17.00 -8.91 70.14
C VAL A 527 -15.73 -8.25 70.65
N ALA A 528 -15.55 -8.12 71.96
CA ALA A 528 -14.32 -7.59 72.55
C ALA A 528 -13.07 -8.44 72.21
N ASP A 529 -13.22 -9.77 72.22
CA ASP A 529 -12.11 -10.69 71.86
C ASP A 529 -11.69 -10.56 70.40
N SER A 530 -12.58 -10.15 69.50
CA SER A 530 -12.25 -9.92 68.08
C SER A 530 -11.31 -8.74 67.83
N PHE A 531 -11.18 -7.83 68.80
CA PHE A 531 -10.26 -6.68 68.74
C PHE A 531 -8.89 -6.97 69.35
N LEU A 532 -8.68 -8.17 69.92
CA LEU A 532 -7.39 -8.56 70.45
C LEU A 532 -6.45 -8.97 69.31
N SER A 533 -5.17 -8.61 69.45
CA SER A 533 -4.15 -9.10 68.53
C SER A 533 -4.07 -10.63 68.60
N PRO A 534 -4.03 -11.37 67.48
CA PRO A 534 -3.78 -12.81 67.45
C PRO A 534 -2.43 -13.19 68.06
N SER A 535 -1.48 -12.24 68.08
CA SER A 535 -0.17 -12.42 68.70
C SER A 535 -0.24 -12.18 70.22
N GLY A 536 -0.18 -13.27 70.98
CA GLY A 536 -0.15 -13.28 72.45
C GLY A 536 0.81 -12.27 73.10
N PRO A 537 2.08 -12.11 72.68
CA PRO A 537 2.99 -11.16 73.31
C PRO A 537 2.57 -9.69 73.11
N TYR A 538 2.01 -9.35 71.94
CA TYR A 538 1.50 -8.00 71.70
C TYR A 538 0.21 -7.73 72.46
N ALA A 539 -0.69 -8.73 72.56
CA ALA A 539 -1.90 -8.61 73.35
C ALA A 539 -1.61 -8.44 74.85
N ALA A 540 -0.65 -9.20 75.39
CA ALA A 540 -0.20 -9.07 76.78
C ALA A 540 0.41 -7.67 77.04
N ARG A 541 1.33 -7.23 76.17
CA ARG A 541 1.95 -5.91 76.28
C ARG A 541 0.94 -4.77 76.18
N ALA A 542 -0.06 -4.87 75.29
CA ALA A 542 -1.13 -3.90 75.19
C ALA A 542 -2.00 -3.84 76.46
N ARG A 543 -2.28 -4.99 77.08
CA ARG A 543 -2.97 -5.06 78.37
C ARG A 543 -2.15 -4.41 79.48
N ASP A 544 -0.85 -4.71 79.55
CA ASP A 544 0.04 -4.13 80.57
C ASP A 544 0.16 -2.61 80.41
N ALA A 545 0.30 -2.11 79.18
CA ALA A 545 0.32 -0.68 78.89
C ALA A 545 -1.01 -0.01 79.28
N HIS A 546 -2.15 -0.63 78.96
CA HIS A 546 -3.47 -0.11 79.36
C HIS A 546 -3.63 -0.08 80.88
N ASN A 547 -3.22 -1.15 81.57
CA ASN A 547 -3.23 -1.22 83.04
C ASN A 547 -2.33 -0.15 83.65
N ALA A 548 -1.16 0.12 83.07
CA ALA A 548 -0.27 1.20 83.50
C ALA A 548 -0.93 2.59 83.33
N VAL A 549 -1.61 2.85 82.20
CA VAL A 549 -2.38 4.09 81.98
C VAL A 549 -3.52 4.23 82.99
N LEU A 550 -4.27 3.16 83.27
CA LEU A 550 -5.32 3.17 84.28
C LEU A 550 -4.77 3.45 85.68
N GLN A 551 -3.64 2.85 86.04
CA GLN A 551 -2.97 3.13 87.32
C GLN A 551 -2.48 4.57 87.40
N ALA A 552 -1.89 5.11 86.33
CA ALA A 552 -1.47 6.51 86.24
C ALA A 552 -2.65 7.48 86.39
N SER A 553 -3.81 7.17 85.79
CA SER A 553 -5.02 8.02 85.90
C SER A 553 -5.61 8.09 87.32
N ARG A 554 -5.28 7.12 88.19
CA ARG A 554 -5.69 7.11 89.61
C ARG A 554 -4.72 7.89 90.50
N LEU A 555 -3.56 8.29 89.98
CA LEU A 555 -2.59 9.08 90.71
C LEU A 555 -2.90 10.59 90.55
N PRO A 556 -2.60 11.41 91.58
CA PRO A 556 -2.73 12.86 91.48
C PRO A 556 -1.88 13.42 90.32
N TRP A 557 -2.40 14.44 89.61
CA TRP A 557 -1.80 15.03 88.40
C TRP A 557 -0.33 15.48 88.52
N TRP A 558 0.15 15.73 89.74
CA TRP A 558 1.54 16.11 89.99
C TRP A 558 2.52 14.92 90.00
N ARG A 559 2.04 13.68 90.19
CA ARG A 559 2.86 12.46 90.05
C ARG A 559 3.02 12.00 88.61
N THR A 560 2.18 12.49 87.70
CA THR A 560 2.26 12.20 86.25
C THR A 560 3.23 13.12 85.50
N LEU A 561 3.88 14.08 86.18
CA LEU A 561 4.82 15.04 85.57
C LEU A 561 6.27 14.53 85.47
N GLY A 562 6.59 13.36 86.03
CA GLY A 562 7.95 12.83 86.11
C GLY A 562 8.31 11.74 85.10
N GLU A 563 7.35 11.22 84.33
CA GLU A 563 7.62 10.23 83.29
C GLU A 563 7.64 10.94 81.93
N PRO A 564 8.78 10.98 81.22
CA PRO A 564 8.78 11.47 79.85
C PRO A 564 7.88 10.53 79.03
N ALA A 565 6.73 11.05 78.61
CA ALA A 565 6.00 10.45 77.52
C ALA A 565 6.98 10.31 76.34
N ASP A 566 7.19 9.07 75.90
CA ASP A 566 8.05 8.65 74.79
C ASP A 566 9.53 8.31 75.10
N ALA A 567 9.83 7.66 76.23
CA ALA A 567 11.05 6.85 76.33
C ALA A 567 10.77 5.39 75.92
N LEU A 568 10.83 5.11 74.62
CA LEU A 568 11.07 3.74 74.15
C LEU A 568 12.37 3.24 74.83
N CYS A 569 12.34 2.06 75.44
CA CYS A 569 13.54 1.48 76.05
C CYS A 569 14.72 1.55 75.05
N PRO A 570 15.95 1.89 75.47
CA PRO A 570 17.10 1.98 74.55
C PRO A 570 17.31 0.70 73.72
N ALA A 571 16.98 -0.46 74.29
CA ALA A 571 16.99 -1.75 73.59
C ALA A 571 15.96 -1.83 72.44
N GLN A 572 14.80 -1.19 72.59
CA GLN A 572 13.74 -1.16 71.56
C GLN A 572 14.05 -0.20 70.42
N LEU A 573 14.75 0.92 70.70
CA LEU A 573 15.24 1.80 69.66
C LEU A 573 16.29 1.11 68.79
N GLN A 574 17.15 0.29 69.38
CA GLN A 574 18.18 -0.44 68.66
C GLN A 574 17.63 -1.57 67.78
N GLU A 575 16.58 -2.27 68.22
CA GLU A 575 15.86 -3.27 67.41
C GLU A 575 15.04 -2.63 66.27
N LEU A 576 14.39 -1.49 66.51
CA LEU A 576 13.65 -0.75 65.49
C LEU A 576 14.59 -0.09 64.46
N GLU A 577 15.74 0.43 64.87
CA GLU A 577 16.75 0.97 63.95
C GLU A 577 17.35 -0.12 63.05
N ALA A 578 17.50 -1.35 63.56
CA ALA A 578 17.95 -2.50 62.79
C ALA A 578 16.88 -2.99 61.78
N GLU A 579 15.59 -2.90 62.11
CA GLU A 579 14.48 -3.30 61.21
C GLU A 579 14.14 -2.25 60.14
N PHE A 580 14.34 -0.96 60.41
CA PHE A 580 13.93 0.13 59.50
C PHE A 580 15.05 0.74 58.64
N GLY A 581 16.28 0.22 58.71
CA GLY A 581 17.32 0.51 57.71
C GLY A 581 17.61 2.01 57.50
N GLY A 582 17.73 2.79 58.59
CA GLY A 582 18.31 4.13 58.54
C GLY A 582 17.49 5.24 57.87
N LEU A 583 16.16 5.15 57.84
CA LEU A 583 15.30 6.25 57.38
C LEU A 583 14.76 7.10 58.55
N PHE A 584 15.64 7.78 59.27
CA PHE A 584 15.25 8.89 60.14
C PHE A 584 15.38 10.20 59.37
N VAL A 585 14.24 10.81 59.01
CA VAL A 585 14.16 12.19 58.47
C VAL A 585 13.54 13.06 59.56
N GLY A 586 14.40 13.59 60.43
CA GLY A 586 14.04 14.55 61.46
C GLY A 586 15.25 15.44 61.75
N GLY A 587 15.15 16.72 61.42
CA GLY A 587 16.26 17.66 61.41
C GLY A 587 16.98 17.80 62.76
N SER A 588 18.31 17.84 62.69
CA SER A 588 19.18 18.33 63.75
C SER A 588 18.78 19.77 64.10
N ALA A 589 18.15 19.95 65.26
CA ALA A 589 18.18 21.24 65.94
C ALA A 589 19.59 21.40 66.54
N LYS A 590 20.46 22.11 65.82
CA LYS A 590 21.65 22.70 66.42
C LYS A 590 21.19 23.59 67.57
N VAL A 591 21.51 23.20 68.79
CA VAL A 591 21.56 24.11 69.92
C VAL A 591 23.00 24.58 70.01
N ASP A 592 23.25 25.79 69.50
CA ASP A 592 24.48 26.51 69.74
C ASP A 592 24.63 26.73 71.25
N ARG A 593 25.71 26.22 71.83
CA ARG A 593 26.15 26.61 73.18
C ARG A 593 26.75 28.02 73.08
N PRO A 594 26.43 28.96 73.98
CA PRO A 594 27.28 30.11 74.17
C PRO A 594 28.57 29.68 74.87
N LEU A 595 29.68 30.24 74.41
CA LEU A 595 30.98 30.21 75.08
C LEU A 595 30.85 30.88 76.45
N THR A 596 31.09 30.11 77.52
CA THR A 596 31.99 30.43 78.65
C THR A 596 32.12 29.18 79.50
#